data_AF-A0A9E0B535-F1
#
_entry.id   AF-A0A9E0B535-F1
#
_cell.length_a   1.000
_cell.length_b   1.000
_cell.length_c   1.000
_cell.angle_alpha   90.00
_cell.angle_beta   90.00
_cell.angle_gamma   90.00
#
_symmetry.space_group_name_H-M   'P 1'
#
loop_
_entity.id
_entity.type
_entity.pdbx_description
1 polymer ?
#
loop_
_entity_poly.entity_id
_entity_poly.type
_entity_poly.pdbx_seq_one_letter_code
_entity_poly.pdbx_strand_id
1 'polypeptide(L)'
;MKIFKTFLILFLLTAFGKSYCQLPGDWHVKFAFEKIGFSVQFINLSGATGDILWDFEDGSTSNEDSPLHTFATAGEYHVVLTIATTENCSGTFADTVFIFPSDNIADNVFENTIAVYPNPFTDAFQITSELFIPVSMQDMLGNKIPLTIQQISSDKFLLSPALSTQGFYLVELHDGIIVKYLLVLSISQ
;
A
#
# COMPACT_ATOMS: atom_id res chain seq x y z
N MET A 1 -39.80 -20.35 57.29
CA MET A 1 -39.09 -19.07 57.08
C MET A 1 -37.83 -19.37 56.31
N LYS A 2 -37.82 -19.07 55.00
CA LYS A 2 -36.75 -19.41 54.05
C LYS A 2 -35.53 -18.54 54.32
N ILE A 3 -34.37 -19.14 54.58
CA ILE A 3 -33.08 -18.44 54.62
C ILE A 3 -32.31 -18.89 53.38
N PHE A 4 -32.11 -17.96 52.46
CA PHE A 4 -31.37 -18.15 51.21
C PHE A 4 -29.89 -18.38 51.55
N LYS A 5 -29.33 -19.53 51.13
CA LYS A 5 -27.88 -19.75 51.11
C LYS A 5 -27.30 -18.94 49.94
N THR A 6 -26.69 -17.80 50.23
CA THR A 6 -25.90 -17.06 49.24
C THR A 6 -24.60 -17.81 48.98
N PHE A 7 -24.51 -18.47 47.83
CA PHE A 7 -23.26 -18.99 47.29
C PHE A 7 -22.43 -17.80 46.79
N LEU A 8 -21.35 -17.46 47.49
CA LEU A 8 -20.31 -16.58 46.98
C LEU A 8 -19.47 -17.41 46.00
N ILE A 9 -19.81 -17.35 44.71
CA ILE A 9 -18.96 -17.92 43.65
C ILE A 9 -17.78 -16.97 43.46
N LEU A 10 -16.62 -17.36 44.02
CA LEU A 10 -15.34 -16.74 43.73
C LEU A 10 -14.98 -17.07 42.26
N PHE A 11 -15.29 -16.17 41.33
CA PHE A 11 -14.77 -16.25 39.97
C PHE A 11 -13.27 -15.93 40.02
N LEU A 12 -12.45 -16.99 40.09
CA LEU A 12 -11.08 -16.93 39.60
C LEU A 12 -11.17 -16.83 38.07
N LEU A 13 -11.38 -15.62 37.54
CA LEU A 13 -11.04 -15.34 36.16
C LEU A 13 -9.51 -15.31 36.10
N THR A 14 -8.88 -16.43 35.73
CA THR A 14 -7.57 -16.34 35.09
C THR A 14 -7.81 -15.71 33.74
N ALA A 15 -7.82 -14.39 33.72
CA ALA A 15 -7.74 -13.63 32.50
C ALA A 15 -6.39 -13.97 31.86
N PHE A 16 -6.39 -14.87 30.88
CA PHE A 16 -5.45 -14.78 29.77
C PHE A 16 -5.83 -13.52 28.97
N GLY A 17 -5.65 -12.36 29.59
CA GLY A 17 -5.83 -11.08 28.92
C GLY A 17 -4.65 -10.92 27.99
N LYS A 18 -4.88 -11.10 26.68
CA LYS A 18 -4.01 -10.48 25.68
C LYS A 18 -3.88 -9.01 26.10
N SER A 19 -2.66 -8.59 26.43
CA SER A 19 -2.34 -7.22 26.81
C SER A 19 -2.54 -6.34 25.58
N TYR A 20 -3.78 -5.93 25.30
CA TYR A 20 -4.03 -4.88 24.32
C TYR A 20 -3.54 -3.58 24.95
N CYS A 21 -2.68 -2.88 24.23
CA CYS A 21 -2.13 -1.65 24.74
C CYS A 21 -3.22 -0.58 24.84
N GLN A 22 -3.52 -0.14 26.06
CA GLN A 22 -4.57 0.83 26.32
C GLN A 22 -3.99 2.24 26.21
N LEU A 23 -3.77 2.71 24.99
CA LEU A 23 -3.49 4.12 24.74
C LEU A 23 -4.82 4.92 24.74
N PRO A 24 -4.83 6.17 25.22
CA PRO A 24 -6.03 7.01 25.16
C PRO A 24 -6.33 7.40 23.69
N GLY A 25 -7.45 6.92 23.15
CA GLY A 25 -7.94 7.22 21.79
C GLY A 25 -7.71 6.09 20.77
N ASP A 26 -8.19 6.26 19.54
CA ASP A 26 -7.91 5.36 18.41
C ASP A 26 -6.46 5.56 17.93
N TRP A 27 -5.50 5.03 18.70
CA TRP A 27 -4.11 5.05 18.28
C TRP A 27 -3.86 4.00 17.19
N HIS A 28 -3.46 4.46 16.01
CA HIS A 28 -2.94 3.64 14.94
C HIS A 28 -1.69 4.29 14.37
N VAL A 29 -0.70 3.47 14.04
CA VAL A 29 0.45 3.93 13.26
C VAL A 29 -0.03 4.18 11.84
N LYS A 30 0.34 5.34 11.29
CA LYS A 30 -0.04 5.76 9.95
C LYS A 30 0.94 6.80 9.44
N PHE A 31 1.19 6.78 8.13
CA PHE A 31 1.87 7.86 7.45
C PHE A 31 1.22 8.22 6.13
N ALA A 32 1.64 9.36 5.58
CA ALA A 32 1.48 9.74 4.19
C ALA A 32 2.86 10.11 3.62
N PHE A 33 2.95 10.30 2.31
CA PHE A 33 4.19 10.71 1.67
C PHE A 33 3.94 11.59 0.44
N GLU A 34 4.90 12.44 0.13
CA GLU A 34 4.97 13.22 -1.09
C GLU A 34 6.28 12.92 -1.81
N LYS A 35 6.23 12.68 -3.12
CA LYS A 35 7.37 12.24 -3.91
C LYS A 35 7.72 13.26 -4.98
N ILE A 36 9.02 13.54 -5.15
CA ILE A 36 9.57 14.24 -6.31
C ILE A 36 10.77 13.43 -6.82
N GLY A 37 10.58 12.73 -7.95
CA GLY A 37 11.59 11.87 -8.54
C GLY A 37 12.02 10.76 -7.58
N PHE A 38 13.28 10.77 -7.14
CA PHE A 38 13.82 9.79 -6.20
C PHE A 38 13.74 10.23 -4.73
N SER A 39 13.35 11.48 -4.48
CA SER A 39 13.22 12.02 -3.14
C SER A 39 11.77 11.90 -2.66
N VAL A 40 11.58 11.37 -1.46
CA VAL A 40 10.27 11.18 -0.82
C VAL A 40 10.27 11.81 0.56
N GLN A 41 9.36 12.74 0.77
CA GLN A 41 9.05 13.28 2.09
C GLN A 41 8.01 12.38 2.74
N PHE A 42 8.36 11.73 3.85
CA PHE A 42 7.41 10.99 4.67
C PHE A 42 6.83 11.87 5.75
N ILE A 43 5.54 11.70 6.05
CA ILE A 43 4.79 12.48 7.02
C ILE A 43 4.16 11.50 8.02
N ASN A 44 4.66 11.51 9.25
CA ASN A 44 4.05 10.72 10.31
C ASN A 44 2.69 11.32 10.69
N LEU A 45 1.63 10.51 10.57
CA LEU A 45 0.25 10.86 10.92
C LEU A 45 -0.23 10.09 12.16
N SER A 46 0.68 9.44 12.87
CA SER A 46 0.36 8.61 14.02
C SER A 46 -0.03 9.47 15.21
N GLY A 47 -1.06 9.04 15.95
CA GLY A 47 -1.60 9.78 17.09
C GLY A 47 -0.83 9.64 18.41
N ALA A 48 0.33 8.97 18.45
CA ALA A 48 1.14 8.86 19.67
C ALA A 48 2.62 9.09 19.42
N THR A 49 3.29 9.46 20.50
CA THR A 49 4.72 9.68 20.61
C THR A 49 5.40 8.42 21.16
N GLY A 50 6.53 8.04 20.57
CA GLY A 50 7.32 6.90 21.00
C GLY A 50 8.64 6.85 20.23
N ASP A 51 9.39 5.78 20.42
CA ASP A 51 10.55 5.46 19.58
C ASP A 51 10.07 5.16 18.16
N ILE A 52 10.60 5.89 17.19
CA ILE A 52 10.24 5.80 15.78
C ILE A 52 11.33 5.04 15.04
N LEU A 53 10.91 4.13 14.16
CA LEU A 53 11.78 3.48 13.19
C LEU A 53 11.07 3.39 11.84
N TRP A 54 11.67 4.03 10.85
CA TRP A 54 11.38 3.85 9.44
C TRP A 54 12.32 2.80 8.85
N ASP A 55 11.75 1.84 8.14
CA ASP A 55 12.46 0.94 7.24
C ASP A 55 11.98 1.22 5.83
N PHE A 56 12.88 1.68 4.96
CA PHE A 56 12.55 2.03 3.57
C PHE A 56 12.65 0.83 2.61
N GLU A 57 13.03 -0.34 3.12
CA GLU A 57 13.25 -1.58 2.35
C GLU A 57 14.33 -1.47 1.25
N ASP A 58 15.14 -0.40 1.27
CA ASP A 58 16.29 -0.20 0.40
C ASP A 58 17.63 -0.46 1.11
N GLY A 59 17.56 -0.96 2.35
CA GLY A 59 18.70 -1.19 3.24
C GLY A 59 19.03 -0.01 4.16
N SER A 60 18.30 1.10 4.07
CA SER A 60 18.42 2.24 4.96
C SER A 60 17.23 2.38 5.91
N THR A 61 17.45 3.09 7.02
CA THR A 61 16.45 3.34 8.06
C THR A 61 16.53 4.78 8.55
N SER A 62 15.48 5.24 9.26
CA SER A 62 15.48 6.54 9.94
C SER A 62 14.75 6.48 11.27
N ASN A 63 15.15 7.34 12.21
CA ASN A 63 14.48 7.56 13.49
C ASN A 63 13.87 8.98 13.59
N GLU A 64 13.93 9.75 12.50
CA GLU A 64 13.26 11.04 12.42
C GLU A 64 11.74 10.86 12.40
N ASP A 65 11.00 11.81 12.95
CA ASP A 65 9.54 11.74 12.96
C ASP A 65 8.97 11.73 11.54
N SER A 66 9.42 12.63 10.68
CA SER A 66 8.97 12.79 9.30
C SER A 66 10.17 12.96 8.36
N PRO A 67 10.87 11.86 7.98
CA PRO A 67 12.13 11.92 7.25
C PRO A 67 11.96 12.31 5.77
N LEU A 68 12.96 13.00 5.26
CA LEU A 68 13.20 13.11 3.82
C LEU A 68 14.18 11.99 3.40
N HIS A 69 13.72 11.06 2.57
CA HIS A 69 14.55 9.95 2.09
C HIS A 69 14.78 10.04 0.58
N THR A 70 15.96 9.63 0.12
CA THR A 70 16.28 9.56 -1.31
C THR A 70 16.66 8.14 -1.69
N PHE A 71 15.86 7.53 -2.55
CA PHE A 71 16.11 6.19 -3.06
C PHE A 71 17.17 6.21 -4.17
N ALA A 72 18.01 5.18 -4.25
CA ALA A 72 19.06 5.12 -5.25
C ALA A 72 18.57 4.61 -6.62
N THR A 73 17.54 3.76 -6.61
CA THR A 73 17.03 3.05 -7.79
C THR A 73 15.52 3.18 -7.94
N ALA A 74 15.05 3.18 -9.19
CA ALA A 74 13.63 3.09 -9.47
C ALA A 74 13.12 1.69 -9.07
N GLY A 75 11.90 1.61 -8.54
CA GLY A 75 11.36 0.36 -8.02
C GLY A 75 10.14 0.57 -7.14
N GLU A 76 9.59 -0.56 -6.68
CA GLU A 76 8.58 -0.64 -5.63
C GLU A 76 9.28 -0.87 -4.29
N TYR A 77 8.91 -0.09 -3.27
CA TYR A 77 9.45 -0.21 -1.91
C TYR A 77 8.29 -0.31 -0.91
N HIS A 78 8.31 -1.31 -0.02
CA HIS A 78 7.36 -1.44 1.08
C HIS A 78 7.90 -0.70 2.31
N VAL A 79 7.58 0.59 2.40
CA VAL A 79 8.05 1.42 3.50
C VAL A 79 7.27 1.11 4.75
N VAL A 80 7.98 0.83 5.84
CA VAL A 80 7.42 0.43 7.13
C VAL A 80 7.74 1.48 8.19
N LEU A 81 6.70 2.02 8.82
CA LEU A 81 6.81 2.82 10.03
C LEU A 81 6.48 1.95 11.25
N THR A 82 7.40 1.87 12.20
CA THR A 82 7.20 1.26 13.52
C THR A 82 7.29 2.32 14.60
N ILE A 83 6.32 2.32 15.53
CA ILE A 83 6.34 3.18 16.72
C ILE A 83 6.23 2.31 17.97
N ALA A 84 7.16 2.48 18.91
CA ALA A 84 7.12 1.87 20.22
C ALA A 84 6.94 2.93 21.33
N THR A 85 5.84 2.87 22.08
CA THR A 85 5.54 3.85 23.13
C THR A 85 6.14 3.47 24.47
N THR A 86 6.19 4.44 25.39
CA THR A 86 6.70 4.27 26.77
C THR A 86 5.88 3.30 27.61
N GLU A 87 4.65 3.01 27.21
CA GLU A 87 3.71 2.07 27.85
C GLU A 87 3.88 0.63 27.31
N ASN A 88 4.99 0.35 26.63
CA ASN A 88 5.29 -0.92 25.97
C ASN A 88 4.30 -1.27 24.84
N CYS A 89 3.69 -0.28 24.21
CA CYS A 89 2.87 -0.47 23.00
C CYS A 89 3.76 -0.44 21.77
N SER A 90 3.53 -1.34 20.82
CA SER A 90 4.17 -1.25 19.51
C SER A 90 3.15 -1.39 18.40
N GLY A 91 3.29 -0.59 17.37
CA GLY A 91 2.43 -0.60 16.19
C GLY A 91 3.27 -0.44 14.95
N THR A 92 2.73 -0.94 13.85
CA THR A 92 3.43 -0.93 12.56
C THR A 92 2.43 -0.59 11.47
N PHE A 93 2.86 0.22 10.52
CA PHE A 93 2.12 0.54 9.31
C PHE A 93 3.05 0.44 8.12
N ALA A 94 2.58 -0.22 7.05
CA ALA A 94 3.33 -0.38 5.84
C ALA A 94 2.53 0.18 4.66
N ASP A 95 3.20 0.92 3.79
CA ASP A 95 2.63 1.39 2.53
C ASP A 95 3.63 1.22 1.39
N THR A 96 3.12 1.13 0.17
CA THR A 96 3.93 0.90 -1.03
C THR A 96 4.26 2.22 -1.70
N VAL A 97 5.56 2.48 -1.89
CA VAL A 97 6.06 3.68 -2.56
C VAL A 97 6.72 3.29 -3.89
N PHE A 98 6.25 3.88 -4.98
CA PHE A 98 6.81 3.67 -6.32
C PHE A 98 7.79 4.80 -6.70
N ILE A 99 9.05 4.43 -6.85
CA ILE A 99 10.14 5.35 -7.23
C ILE A 99 10.46 5.21 -8.71
N PHE A 100 10.55 6.35 -9.38
CA PHE A 100 10.91 6.47 -10.79
C PHE A 100 11.36 7.92 -11.05
N PRO A 101 12.15 8.16 -12.11
CA PRO A 101 12.56 9.50 -12.49
C PRO A 101 11.36 10.44 -12.60
N SER A 102 11.45 11.62 -12.00
CA SER A 102 10.53 12.70 -12.34
C SER A 102 10.97 13.23 -13.69
N ASP A 103 10.27 12.87 -14.74
CA ASP A 103 10.40 13.63 -15.97
C ASP A 103 9.81 15.01 -15.65
N ASN A 104 10.62 16.08 -15.76
CA ASN A 104 10.18 17.48 -15.59
C ASN A 104 9.24 17.89 -16.73
N ILE A 105 8.20 17.11 -16.98
CA ILE A 105 7.22 17.39 -17.99
C ILE A 105 6.15 18.22 -17.30
N ALA A 106 6.09 19.49 -17.66
CA ALA A 106 5.01 20.38 -17.25
C ALA A 106 3.66 19.63 -17.40
N ASP A 107 2.77 19.82 -16.42
CA ASP A 107 1.41 19.25 -16.24
C ASP A 107 0.51 19.08 -17.49
N ASN A 108 0.94 19.50 -18.69
CA ASN A 108 0.21 19.51 -19.94
C ASN A 108 0.49 18.33 -20.90
N VAL A 109 1.17 17.25 -20.48
CA VAL A 109 1.47 16.09 -21.37
C VAL A 109 0.55 14.88 -21.14
N PHE A 110 -0.39 14.95 -20.20
CA PHE A 110 -1.32 13.83 -19.95
C PHE A 110 -2.56 13.76 -20.87
N GLU A 111 -2.48 14.33 -22.07
CA GLU A 111 -3.30 13.92 -23.22
C GLU A 111 -2.84 12.55 -23.80
N ASN A 112 -1.87 11.90 -23.16
CA ASN A 112 -1.42 10.56 -23.57
C ASN A 112 -2.54 9.54 -23.43
N THR A 113 -2.99 9.07 -24.59
CA THR A 113 -4.07 8.09 -24.76
C THR A 113 -3.58 6.75 -24.24
N ILE A 114 -3.94 6.42 -23.00
CA ILE A 114 -3.69 5.09 -22.45
C ILE A 114 -4.65 4.12 -23.14
N ALA A 115 -4.10 3.21 -23.93
CA ALA A 115 -4.89 2.21 -24.65
C ALA A 115 -4.73 0.84 -23.99
N VAL A 116 -5.86 0.14 -23.80
CA VAL A 116 -5.88 -1.24 -23.33
C VAL A 116 -6.40 -2.15 -24.44
N TYR A 117 -5.63 -3.17 -24.78
CA TYR A 117 -6.04 -4.13 -25.79
C TYR A 117 -5.43 -5.53 -25.56
N PRO A 118 -6.21 -6.62 -25.71
CA PRO A 118 -7.67 -6.62 -25.87
C PRO A 118 -8.37 -6.29 -24.54
N ASN A 119 -9.55 -5.68 -24.63
CA ASN A 119 -10.49 -5.56 -23.50
C ASN A 119 -11.90 -5.81 -24.06
N PRO A 120 -12.53 -6.97 -23.81
CA PRO A 120 -12.17 -8.00 -22.82
C PRO A 120 -10.91 -8.80 -23.18
N PHE A 121 -10.28 -9.46 -22.20
CA PHE A 121 -9.10 -10.33 -22.37
C PHE A 121 -9.32 -11.73 -21.78
N THR A 122 -8.56 -12.72 -22.26
CA THR A 122 -8.59 -14.11 -21.74
C THR A 122 -7.42 -14.40 -20.81
N ASP A 123 -6.20 -14.14 -21.28
CA ASP A 123 -4.97 -14.52 -20.57
C ASP A 123 -4.09 -13.31 -20.21
N ALA A 124 -3.96 -12.37 -21.15
CA ALA A 124 -3.16 -11.17 -20.99
C ALA A 124 -3.73 -10.00 -21.80
N PHE A 125 -3.36 -8.78 -21.42
CA PHE A 125 -3.69 -7.56 -22.15
C PHE A 125 -2.48 -6.63 -22.23
N GLN A 126 -2.50 -5.72 -23.19
CA GLN A 126 -1.45 -4.73 -23.40
C GLN A 126 -1.92 -3.36 -22.92
N ILE A 127 -1.02 -2.62 -22.28
CA ILE A 127 -1.16 -1.20 -22.03
C ILE A 127 -0.18 -0.46 -22.93
N THR A 128 -0.67 0.54 -23.66
CA THR A 128 0.17 1.50 -24.40
C THR A 128 0.27 2.80 -23.61
N SER A 129 1.49 3.24 -23.30
CA SER A 129 1.81 4.47 -22.57
C SER A 129 3.16 5.01 -23.03
N GLU A 130 3.26 6.31 -23.31
CA GLU A 130 4.54 6.93 -23.71
C GLU A 130 5.50 7.14 -22.52
N LEU A 131 5.01 6.94 -21.29
CA LEU A 131 5.78 7.01 -20.05
C LEU A 131 5.78 5.65 -19.34
N PHE A 132 6.86 5.33 -18.64
CA PHE A 132 6.90 4.17 -17.75
C PHE A 132 6.05 4.48 -16.51
N ILE A 133 4.85 3.90 -16.46
CA ILE A 133 3.93 4.08 -15.35
C ILE A 133 3.85 2.76 -14.59
N PRO A 134 4.30 2.69 -13.32
CA PRO A 134 4.06 1.53 -12.47
C PRO A 134 2.59 1.12 -12.47
N VAL A 135 2.34 -0.18 -12.62
CA VAL A 135 1.00 -0.73 -12.73
C VAL A 135 0.73 -1.72 -11.61
N SER A 136 -0.37 -1.52 -10.89
CA SER A 136 -0.97 -2.51 -10.00
C SER A 136 -2.33 -2.96 -10.55
N MET A 137 -2.81 -4.10 -10.06
CA MET A 137 -4.16 -4.58 -10.37
C MET A 137 -4.83 -5.06 -9.10
N GLN A 138 -6.13 -4.84 -9.01
CA GLN A 138 -6.97 -5.33 -7.92
C GLN A 138 -8.34 -5.77 -8.42
N ASP A 139 -8.97 -6.65 -7.65
CA ASP A 139 -10.39 -6.97 -7.84
C ASP A 139 -11.30 -5.84 -7.33
N MET A 140 -12.61 -5.99 -7.55
CA MET A 140 -13.61 -4.99 -7.10
C MET A 140 -13.78 -4.95 -5.57
N LEU A 141 -13.12 -5.83 -4.81
CA LEU A 141 -13.08 -5.85 -3.36
C LEU A 141 -11.78 -5.23 -2.81
N GLY A 142 -10.85 -4.80 -3.69
CA GLY A 142 -9.56 -4.22 -3.32
C GLY A 142 -8.46 -5.25 -3.05
N ASN A 143 -8.67 -6.53 -3.34
CA ASN A 143 -7.61 -7.53 -3.22
C ASN A 143 -6.61 -7.37 -4.36
N LYS A 144 -5.32 -7.22 -4.03
CA LYS A 144 -4.23 -7.12 -5.01
C LYS A 144 -4.13 -8.40 -5.85
N ILE A 145 -4.05 -8.23 -7.16
CA ILE A 145 -3.83 -9.31 -8.14
C ILE A 145 -2.36 -9.30 -8.55
N PRO A 146 -1.62 -10.41 -8.37
CA PRO A 146 -0.26 -10.52 -8.86
C PRO A 146 -0.21 -10.35 -10.38
N LEU A 147 0.71 -9.50 -10.86
CA LEU A 147 0.92 -9.21 -12.27
C LEU A 147 2.32 -9.61 -12.68
N THR A 148 2.44 -10.30 -13.82
CA THR A 148 3.70 -10.35 -14.57
C THR A 148 3.67 -9.27 -15.65
N ILE A 149 4.67 -8.38 -15.64
CA ILE A 149 4.78 -7.26 -16.58
C ILE A 149 5.98 -7.50 -17.49
N GLN A 150 5.76 -7.50 -18.80
CA GLN A 150 6.82 -7.60 -19.81
C GLN A 150 6.77 -6.38 -20.73
N GLN A 151 7.85 -5.61 -20.79
CA GLN A 151 7.98 -4.54 -21.79
C GLN A 151 8.20 -5.16 -23.18
N ILE A 152 7.34 -4.81 -24.14
CA ILE A 152 7.38 -5.32 -25.53
C ILE A 152 7.97 -4.27 -26.48
N SER A 153 7.75 -2.98 -26.19
CA SER A 153 8.34 -1.83 -26.89
C SER A 153 8.56 -0.68 -25.92
N SER A 154 9.11 0.44 -26.40
CA SER A 154 9.29 1.65 -25.59
C SER A 154 8.00 2.13 -24.93
N ASP A 155 6.87 1.91 -25.59
CA ASP A 155 5.55 2.41 -25.23
C ASP A 155 4.51 1.31 -24.90
N LYS A 156 4.88 0.02 -24.91
CA LYS A 156 3.93 -1.08 -24.69
C LYS A 156 4.41 -2.09 -23.67
N PHE A 157 3.49 -2.45 -22.79
CA PHE A 157 3.68 -3.44 -21.73
C PHE A 157 2.62 -4.53 -21.86
N LEU A 158 3.04 -5.80 -21.86
CA LEU A 158 2.18 -6.96 -21.72
C LEU A 158 1.96 -7.22 -20.24
N LEU A 159 0.70 -7.28 -19.82
CA LEU A 159 0.31 -7.60 -18.44
C LEU A 159 -0.37 -8.96 -18.43
N SER A 160 0.18 -9.88 -17.64
CA SER A 160 -0.34 -11.24 -17.44
C SER A 160 -0.74 -11.42 -15.97
N PRO A 161 -2.03 -11.22 -15.62
CA PRO A 161 -2.52 -11.36 -14.26
C PRO A 161 -2.71 -12.81 -13.83
N ALA A 162 -2.40 -13.12 -12.58
CA ALA A 162 -2.66 -14.43 -11.97
C ALA A 162 -4.11 -14.49 -11.43
N LEU A 163 -5.09 -14.63 -12.34
CA LEU A 163 -6.51 -14.62 -12.01
C LEU A 163 -7.02 -16.00 -11.58
N SER A 164 -7.89 -16.01 -10.56
CA SER A 164 -8.63 -17.20 -10.11
C SER A 164 -10.09 -17.20 -10.54
N THR A 165 -10.61 -16.04 -10.95
CA THR A 165 -12.00 -15.85 -11.38
C THR A 165 -12.05 -14.95 -12.62
N GLN A 166 -13.19 -14.97 -13.30
CA GLN A 166 -13.50 -14.02 -14.37
C GLN A 166 -14.27 -12.84 -13.80
N GLY A 167 -14.22 -11.71 -14.50
CA GLY A 167 -14.96 -10.51 -14.10
C GLY A 167 -14.20 -9.23 -14.35
N PHE A 168 -14.69 -8.17 -13.70
CA PHE A 168 -14.09 -6.85 -13.77
C PHE A 168 -12.96 -6.70 -12.77
N TYR A 169 -11.89 -6.05 -13.21
CA TYR A 169 -10.74 -5.71 -12.40
C TYR A 169 -10.34 -4.27 -12.65
N LEU A 170 -9.75 -3.66 -11.63
CA LEU A 170 -9.20 -2.32 -11.71
C LEU A 170 -7.70 -2.41 -11.92
N VAL A 171 -7.21 -1.74 -12.94
CA VAL A 171 -5.79 -1.53 -13.18
C VAL A 171 -5.47 -0.10 -12.76
N GLU A 172 -4.50 0.05 -11.87
CA GLU A 172 -4.09 1.33 -11.33
C GLU A 172 -2.72 1.70 -11.90
N LEU A 173 -2.62 2.91 -12.42
CA LEU A 173 -1.45 3.47 -13.07
C LEU A 173 -0.93 4.60 -12.18
N HIS A 174 0.25 4.42 -11.61
CA HIS A 174 0.83 5.33 -10.62
C HIS A 174 1.82 6.27 -11.26
N ASP A 175 1.37 7.46 -11.66
CA ASP A 175 2.27 8.50 -12.19
C ASP A 175 2.86 9.41 -11.09
N GLY A 176 2.84 8.95 -9.83
CA GLY A 176 3.54 9.61 -8.72
C GLY A 176 2.79 10.79 -8.12
N ILE A 177 1.83 11.36 -8.87
CA ILE A 177 0.87 12.36 -8.38
C ILE A 177 -0.58 11.91 -8.65
N ILE A 178 -0.84 11.28 -9.80
CA ILE A 178 -2.18 10.84 -10.20
C ILE A 178 -2.21 9.33 -10.33
N VAL A 179 -3.21 8.71 -9.70
CA VAL A 179 -3.58 7.33 -9.96
C VAL A 179 -4.66 7.33 -11.05
N LYS A 180 -4.33 6.81 -12.24
CA LYS A 180 -5.33 6.55 -13.29
C LYS A 180 -5.87 5.14 -13.12
N TYR A 181 -7.17 4.99 -13.31
CA TYR A 181 -7.85 3.71 -13.19
C TYR A 181 -8.39 3.26 -14.53
N LEU A 182 -8.10 2.03 -14.93
CA LEU A 182 -8.66 1.37 -16.10
C LEU A 182 -9.49 0.18 -15.66
N LEU A 183 -10.70 0.06 -16.21
CA LEU A 183 -11.55 -1.11 -16.01
C LEU A 183 -11.26 -2.13 -17.11
N VAL A 184 -10.86 -3.34 -16.71
CA VAL A 184 -10.61 -4.45 -17.63
C VAL A 184 -11.53 -5.62 -17.32
N LEU A 185 -11.98 -6.33 -18.36
CA LEU A 185 -12.86 -7.50 -18.24
C LEU A 185 -12.11 -8.78 -18.62
N SER A 186 -11.97 -9.70 -17.67
CA SER A 186 -11.48 -11.06 -17.93
C SER A 186 -12.64 -12.00 -18.29
N ILE A 187 -12.48 -12.78 -19.35
CA ILE A 187 -13.44 -13.78 -19.85
C ILE A 187 -12.75 -15.12 -20.12
N SER A 188 -13.51 -16.23 -20.19
CA SER A 188 -12.99 -17.49 -20.75
C SER A 188 -12.77 -17.39 -22.25
N GLN A 189 -11.84 -18.20 -22.77
CA GLN A 189 -11.75 -18.52 -24.19
C GLN A 189 -13.05 -19.14 -24.72
#